data_AF-A0A520JKA0-F1
#
_entry.id   AF-A0A520JKA0-F1
#
_cell.length_a   1.000
_cell.length_b   1.000
_cell.length_c   1.000
_cell.angle_alpha   90.00
_cell.angle_beta   90.00
_cell.angle_gamma   90.00
#
_symmetry.space_group_name_H-M   'P 1'
#
loop_
_entity.id
_entity.type
_entity.pdbx_description
1 polymer ?
#
loop_
_entity_poly.entity_id
_entity_poly.type
_entity_poly.pdbx_seq_one_letter_code
_entity_poly.pdbx_strand_id
1 'polypeptide(L)'
;MTSSPSQTCGARRDDDGYLPLEEYGALGDGRAVALSGADGSIDWWCVPNMDSDPFFDRLLSAEEGGRFVVAPVEPFTVTRAYREHSNVLETVFTTASGRARLVESLNSGSAGRLPWAELARRIEGIEGAVAFRIEMRIGRRWDTVTPYLTRIGDHDVFNVGRVSGLFR
;
A
#
# COMPACT_ATOMS: atom_id res chain seq x y z
N MET A 1 -11.99 -14.38 21.73
CA MET A 1 -11.40 -13.69 20.57
C MET A 1 -10.00 -14.22 20.41
N THR A 2 -9.79 -15.11 19.45
CA THR A 2 -8.49 -15.74 19.18
C THR A 2 -7.62 -14.75 18.43
N SER A 3 -6.47 -14.38 19.00
CA SER A 3 -5.40 -13.70 18.28
C SER A 3 -5.12 -14.46 16.98
N SER A 4 -5.25 -13.80 15.82
CA SER A 4 -4.84 -14.40 14.56
C SER A 4 -3.36 -14.80 14.66
N PRO A 5 -3.00 -16.04 14.26
CA PRO A 5 -1.61 -16.48 14.34
C PRO A 5 -0.73 -15.56 13.48
N SER A 6 0.39 -15.13 14.03
CA SER A 6 1.41 -14.39 13.29
C SER A 6 1.94 -15.28 12.16
N GLN A 7 1.59 -14.96 10.91
CA GLN A 7 2.10 -15.67 9.74
C GLN A 7 3.51 -15.16 9.44
N THR A 8 4.51 -16.06 9.44
CA THR A 8 5.86 -15.75 8.95
C THR A 8 5.89 -16.02 7.46
N CYS A 9 5.69 -14.99 6.63
CA CYS A 9 5.82 -15.14 5.18
C CYS A 9 7.18 -14.58 4.70
N GLY A 10 7.87 -15.34 3.85
CA GLY A 10 8.83 -14.76 2.93
C GLY A 10 8.04 -14.33 1.69
N ALA A 11 7.55 -13.09 1.67
CA ALA A 11 6.66 -12.61 0.62
C ALA A 11 7.38 -12.65 -0.74
N ARG A 12 7.17 -13.74 -1.48
CA ARG A 12 7.84 -13.97 -2.76
C ARG A 12 6.78 -13.98 -3.84
N ARG A 13 6.98 -13.11 -4.83
CA ARG A 13 6.21 -13.14 -6.06
C ARG A 13 6.62 -14.34 -6.90
N ASP A 14 5.71 -14.86 -7.71
CA ASP A 14 5.99 -15.88 -8.71
C ASP A 14 6.86 -15.34 -9.86
N ASP A 15 7.19 -16.21 -10.82
CA ASP A 15 8.03 -15.87 -11.97
C ASP A 15 7.39 -14.81 -12.88
N ASP A 16 6.06 -14.67 -12.81
CA ASP A 16 5.29 -13.67 -13.55
C ASP A 16 5.12 -12.34 -12.78
N GLY A 17 5.63 -12.27 -11.54
CA GLY A 17 5.63 -11.07 -10.71
C GLY A 17 4.36 -10.86 -9.87
N TYR A 18 3.51 -11.87 -9.74
CA TYR A 18 2.31 -11.83 -8.91
C TYR A 18 2.57 -12.40 -7.52
N LEU A 19 1.90 -11.82 -6.52
CA LEU A 19 1.89 -12.33 -5.16
C LEU A 19 0.68 -13.26 -4.98
N PRO A 20 0.78 -14.37 -4.24
CA PRO A 20 -0.38 -15.18 -3.89
C PRO A 20 -1.48 -14.35 -3.21
N LEU A 21 -2.75 -14.67 -3.44
CA LEU A 21 -3.86 -13.83 -2.96
C LEU A 21 -3.92 -13.76 -1.44
N GLU A 22 -3.55 -14.84 -0.75
CA GLU A 22 -3.47 -14.95 0.71
C GLU A 22 -2.43 -14.01 1.33
N GLU A 23 -1.48 -13.51 0.55
CA GLU A 23 -0.44 -12.61 1.00
C GLU A 23 -0.88 -11.13 0.94
N TYR A 24 -2.12 -10.85 0.54
CA TYR A 24 -2.69 -9.50 0.60
C TYR A 24 -3.53 -9.29 1.87
N GLY A 25 -3.34 -8.12 2.48
CA GLY A 25 -4.23 -7.56 3.51
C GLY A 25 -5.12 -6.49 2.90
N ALA A 26 -6.40 -6.46 3.28
CA ALA A 26 -7.36 -5.47 2.84
C ALA A 26 -7.43 -4.27 3.80
N LEU A 27 -7.25 -3.08 3.25
CA LEU A 27 -7.42 -1.79 3.92
C LEU A 27 -8.67 -1.12 3.35
N GLY A 28 -9.62 -0.72 4.19
CA GLY A 28 -10.91 -0.16 3.79
C GLY A 28 -11.34 1.03 4.63
N ASP A 29 -11.89 2.06 3.97
CA ASP A 29 -12.51 3.23 4.60
C ASP A 29 -14.06 3.19 4.52
N GLY A 30 -14.62 2.06 4.09
CA GLY A 30 -16.05 1.90 3.81
C GLY A 30 -16.52 2.47 2.47
N ARG A 31 -15.63 3.09 1.68
CA ARG A 31 -15.90 3.58 0.31
C ARG A 31 -15.08 2.84 -0.74
N ALA A 32 -13.82 2.54 -0.42
CA ALA A 32 -12.90 1.81 -1.26
C ALA A 32 -12.13 0.77 -0.45
N VAL A 33 -11.45 -0.13 -1.16
CA VAL A 33 -10.54 -1.12 -0.58
C VAL A 33 -9.20 -1.05 -1.34
N ALA A 34 -8.10 -0.98 -0.59
CA ALA A 34 -6.75 -1.16 -1.09
C ALA A 34 -6.21 -2.53 -0.65
N LEU A 35 -5.40 -3.18 -1.49
CA LEU A 35 -4.74 -4.44 -1.16
C LEU A 35 -3.26 -4.22 -0.93
N SER A 36 -2.82 -4.45 0.32
CA SER A 36 -1.43 -4.38 0.76
C SER A 36 -0.79 -5.77 0.74
N GLY A 37 0.20 -5.96 -0.10
CA GLY A 37 1.00 -7.17 -0.19
C GLY A 37 1.96 -7.31 0.99
N ALA A 38 2.24 -8.55 1.37
CA ALA A 38 3.23 -8.89 2.39
C ALA A 38 4.66 -8.39 2.06
N ASP A 39 4.92 -8.03 0.79
CA ASP A 39 6.16 -7.42 0.31
C ASP A 39 6.17 -5.88 0.42
N GLY A 40 5.17 -5.28 1.07
CA GLY A 40 5.05 -3.84 1.25
C GLY A 40 4.56 -3.09 0.01
N SER A 41 3.98 -3.77 -0.98
CA SER A 41 3.37 -3.13 -2.16
C SER A 41 1.87 -2.94 -1.99
N ILE A 42 1.33 -1.77 -2.32
CA ILE A 42 -0.10 -1.63 -2.65
C ILE A 42 -0.26 -1.92 -4.13
N ASP A 43 -0.90 -3.04 -4.46
CA ASP A 43 -1.04 -3.53 -5.84
C ASP A 43 -2.42 -3.29 -6.43
N TRP A 44 -3.40 -2.97 -5.58
CA TRP A 44 -4.75 -2.66 -6.01
C TRP A 44 -5.33 -1.55 -5.15
N TRP A 45 -5.90 -0.53 -5.79
CA TRP A 45 -6.74 0.45 -5.11
C TRP A 45 -7.57 1.25 -6.12
N CYS A 46 -8.89 1.17 -6.03
CA CYS A 46 -9.79 2.03 -6.80
C CYS A 46 -10.04 3.36 -6.07
N VAL A 47 -9.94 4.47 -6.78
CA VAL A 47 -10.07 5.82 -6.20
C VAL A 47 -11.06 6.66 -7.01
N PRO A 48 -12.06 7.31 -6.37
CA PRO A 48 -12.28 7.35 -4.91
C PRO A 48 -13.15 6.22 -4.36
N ASN A 49 -13.89 5.50 -5.22
CA ASN A 49 -14.85 4.47 -4.82
C ASN A 49 -14.41 3.07 -5.28
N MET A 50 -14.95 2.04 -4.65
CA MET A 50 -14.70 0.64 -4.99
C MET A 50 -14.98 0.30 -6.47
N ASP A 51 -15.93 0.98 -7.09
CA ASP A 51 -16.33 0.81 -8.50
C ASP A 51 -15.65 1.80 -9.46
N SER A 52 -14.72 2.63 -8.97
CA SER A 52 -13.93 3.54 -9.80
C SER A 52 -12.80 2.81 -10.52
N ASP A 53 -12.21 3.45 -11.53
CA ASP A 53 -10.99 2.93 -12.15
C ASP A 53 -9.87 2.73 -11.11
N PRO A 54 -9.06 1.67 -11.24
CA PRO A 54 -7.95 1.44 -10.35
C PRO A 54 -6.90 2.54 -10.50
N PHE A 55 -6.52 3.12 -9.38
CA PHE A 55 -5.35 3.99 -9.27
C PHE A 55 -4.05 3.18 -9.22
N PHE A 56 -4.11 2.01 -8.58
CA PHE A 56 -3.10 0.95 -8.63
C PHE A 56 -3.74 -0.32 -9.17
N ASP A 57 -3.10 -0.95 -10.15
CA ASP A 57 -3.58 -2.09 -10.93
C ASP A 57 -2.52 -3.18 -11.15
N ARG A 58 -1.43 -3.17 -10.37
CA ARG A 58 -0.38 -4.21 -10.44
C ARG A 58 -0.91 -5.62 -10.22
N LEU A 59 -2.00 -5.77 -9.46
CA LEU A 59 -2.67 -7.07 -9.27
C LEU A 59 -3.04 -7.75 -10.61
N LEU A 60 -3.28 -6.97 -11.66
CA LEU A 60 -3.69 -7.47 -12.98
C LEU A 60 -2.65 -7.22 -14.08
N SER A 61 -1.63 -6.39 -13.78
CA SER A 61 -0.50 -6.13 -14.65
C SER A 61 0.77 -6.04 -13.81
N ALA A 62 1.40 -7.17 -13.52
CA ALA A 62 2.52 -7.26 -12.60
C ALA A 62 3.70 -6.34 -12.97
N GLU A 63 3.98 -6.21 -14.26
CA GLU A 63 5.09 -5.42 -14.81
C GLU A 63 4.74 -3.94 -14.94
N GLU A 64 3.60 -3.62 -15.56
CA GLU A 64 3.26 -2.25 -15.96
C GLU A 64 2.33 -1.51 -15.01
N GLY A 65 1.57 -2.26 -14.20
CA GLY A 65 0.56 -1.73 -13.32
C GLY A 65 1.10 -0.76 -12.28
N GLY A 66 0.28 0.24 -11.98
CA GLY A 66 0.48 1.18 -10.90
C GLY A 66 0.59 0.45 -9.57
N ARG A 67 1.50 0.93 -8.73
CA ARG A 67 1.82 0.36 -7.42
C ARG A 67 2.40 1.40 -6.50
N PHE A 68 2.32 1.13 -5.20
CA PHE A 68 3.05 1.90 -4.20
C PHE A 68 3.80 0.98 -3.25
N VAL A 69 5.12 0.96 -3.34
CA VAL A 69 6.00 0.09 -2.55
C VAL A 69 6.64 0.86 -1.41
N VAL A 70 6.58 0.30 -0.21
CA VAL A 70 7.34 0.69 0.98
C VAL A 70 7.87 -0.60 1.61
N ALA A 71 9.14 -0.92 1.38
CA ALA A 71 9.73 -2.18 1.82
C ALA A 71 11.23 -2.03 2.13
N PRO A 72 11.81 -2.89 2.99
CA PRO A 72 13.25 -2.94 3.16
C PRO A 72 13.99 -3.22 1.84
N VAL A 73 15.20 -2.69 1.71
CA VAL A 73 16.08 -2.97 0.56
C VAL A 73 16.81 -4.32 0.67
N GLU A 74 16.99 -4.80 1.90
CA GLU A 74 17.61 -6.09 2.21
C GLU A 74 16.58 -7.23 2.12
N PRO A 75 17.02 -8.49 1.95
CA PRO A 75 16.14 -9.64 2.15
C PRO A 75 15.49 -9.60 3.52
N PHE A 76 14.19 -9.91 3.57
CA PHE A 76 13.40 -9.86 4.79
C PHE A 76 12.42 -11.03 4.89
N THR A 77 11.98 -11.28 6.11
CA THR A 77 10.73 -12.01 6.40
C THR A 77 9.73 -11.05 7.03
N VAL A 78 8.45 -11.40 6.95
CA VAL A 78 7.39 -10.58 7.57
C VAL A 78 6.54 -11.36 8.54
N THR A 79 6.07 -10.67 9.58
CA THR A 79 4.90 -11.06 10.35
C THR A 79 3.84 -9.99 10.29
N ARG A 80 2.57 -10.39 10.27
CA ARG A 80 1.46 -9.48 9.97
C ARG A 80 0.29 -9.69 10.93
N ALA A 81 -0.35 -8.60 11.31
CA ALA A 81 -1.57 -8.61 12.09
C ALA A 81 -2.34 -7.31 11.87
N TYR A 82 -3.67 -7.37 11.97
CA TYR A 82 -4.45 -6.15 12.18
C TYR A 82 -4.38 -5.77 13.66
N ARG A 83 -4.29 -4.47 13.95
CA ARG A 83 -4.46 -3.99 15.32
C ARG A 83 -5.84 -4.36 15.82
N GLU A 84 -5.90 -4.76 17.09
CA GLU A 84 -7.13 -5.19 17.73
C GLU A 84 -8.25 -4.16 17.56
N HIS A 85 -9.46 -4.63 17.23
CA HIS A 85 -10.64 -3.81 17.01
C HIS A 85 -10.50 -2.71 15.94
N SER A 86 -9.65 -2.92 14.93
CA SER A 86 -9.46 -1.94 13.85
C SER A 86 -9.18 -2.61 12.50
N ASN A 87 -9.25 -1.81 11.43
CA ASN A 87 -8.75 -2.19 10.10
C ASN A 87 -7.35 -1.59 9.81
N VAL A 88 -6.55 -1.36 10.86
CA VAL A 88 -5.16 -0.92 10.71
C VAL A 88 -4.27 -2.14 10.60
N LEU A 89 -3.55 -2.27 9.49
CA LEU A 89 -2.63 -3.39 9.25
C LEU A 89 -1.23 -3.04 9.76
N GLU A 90 -0.61 -3.96 10.49
CA GLU A 90 0.80 -3.92 10.85
C GLU A 90 1.56 -5.03 10.14
N THR A 91 2.61 -4.66 9.42
CA THR A 91 3.57 -5.57 8.82
C THR A 91 4.94 -5.32 9.45
N VAL A 92 5.45 -6.30 10.20
CA VAL A 92 6.80 -6.25 10.79
C VAL A 92 7.79 -6.92 9.87
N PHE A 93 8.69 -6.14 9.30
CA PHE A 93 9.82 -6.61 8.53
C PHE A 93 10.98 -6.99 9.44
N THR A 94 11.57 -8.16 9.22
CA THR A 94 12.80 -8.62 9.89
C THR A 94 13.88 -8.84 8.84
N THR A 95 14.99 -8.10 8.98
CA THR A 95 16.17 -8.17 8.10
C THR A 95 17.39 -8.63 8.92
N ALA A 96 18.54 -8.81 8.27
CA ALA A 96 19.79 -9.07 8.98
C ALA A 96 20.25 -7.86 9.84
N SER A 97 19.90 -6.64 9.42
CA SER A 97 20.37 -5.39 10.04
C SER A 97 19.43 -4.82 11.10
N GLY A 98 18.18 -5.28 11.15
CA GLY A 98 17.19 -4.81 12.11
C GLY A 98 15.74 -5.17 11.78
N ARG A 99 14.83 -4.57 12.55
CA ARG A 99 13.39 -4.76 12.45
C ARG A 99 12.66 -3.43 12.39
N ALA A 100 11.66 -3.36 11.53
CA ALA A 100 10.81 -2.18 11.38
C ALA A 100 9.36 -2.61 11.14
N ARG A 101 8.42 -1.80 11.60
CA ARG A 101 6.98 -1.99 11.39
C ARG A 101 6.48 -0.97 10.37
N LEU A 102 5.76 -1.46 9.37
CA LEU A 102 4.91 -0.66 8.52
C LEU A 102 3.47 -0.73 9.03
N VAL A 103 2.90 0.42 9.35
CA VAL A 103 1.52 0.57 9.82
C VAL A 103 0.71 1.25 8.73
N GLU A 104 -0.39 0.64 8.30
CA GLU A 104 -1.15 1.05 7.13
C GLU A 104 -2.65 1.15 7.41
N SER A 105 -3.29 2.14 6.80
CA SER A 105 -4.74 2.33 6.88
C SER A 105 -5.27 3.15 5.71
N LEU A 106 -6.54 2.90 5.34
CA LEU A 106 -7.35 3.89 4.65
C LEU A 106 -8.11 4.69 5.71
N ASN A 107 -7.94 6.02 5.72
CA ASN A 107 -8.40 6.84 6.82
C ASN A 107 -9.82 7.37 6.60
N SER A 108 -10.59 7.38 7.70
CA SER A 108 -11.84 8.12 7.85
C SER A 108 -11.70 9.10 9.02
N GLY A 109 -12.46 10.19 8.98
CA GLY A 109 -12.53 11.16 10.07
C GLY A 109 -13.50 10.76 11.17
N SER A 110 -13.51 11.54 12.26
CA SER A 110 -14.42 11.35 13.40
C SER A 110 -15.90 11.50 13.03
N ALA A 111 -16.21 12.24 11.96
CA ALA A 111 -17.55 12.41 11.41
C ALA A 111 -17.85 11.47 10.22
N GLY A 112 -17.05 10.42 10.02
CA GLY A 112 -17.15 9.51 8.88
C GLY A 112 -16.18 9.87 7.76
N ARG A 113 -16.61 9.77 6.51
CA ARG A 113 -15.71 9.87 5.35
C ARG A 113 -15.01 11.22 5.27
N LEU A 114 -13.71 11.19 4.96
CA LEU A 114 -12.99 12.39 4.55
C LEU A 114 -13.49 12.87 3.17
N PRO A 115 -13.36 14.18 2.86
CA PRO A 115 -13.70 14.69 1.54
C PRO A 115 -12.71 14.23 0.45
N TRP A 116 -11.56 13.65 0.83
CA TRP A 116 -10.60 12.99 -0.06
C TRP A 116 -10.45 11.50 0.28
N ALA A 117 -9.66 10.78 -0.52
CA ALA A 117 -9.20 9.41 -0.19
C ALA A 117 -7.81 9.51 0.43
N GLU A 118 -7.58 8.83 1.56
CA GLU A 118 -6.31 8.94 2.29
C GLU A 118 -5.77 7.56 2.65
N LEU A 119 -4.66 7.19 2.01
CA LEU A 119 -3.86 6.02 2.35
C LEU A 119 -2.69 6.48 3.22
N ALA A 120 -2.71 6.11 4.50
CA ALA A 120 -1.62 6.37 5.41
C ALA A 120 -0.70 5.15 5.49
N ARG A 121 0.62 5.39 5.41
CA ARG A 121 1.66 4.38 5.56
C ARG A 121 2.77 4.95 6.44
N ARG A 122 2.93 4.40 7.64
CA ARG A 122 3.89 4.88 8.64
C ARG A 122 4.93 3.81 8.94
N ILE A 123 6.21 4.18 8.83
CA ILE A 123 7.33 3.31 9.20
C ILE A 123 7.73 3.61 10.65
N GLU A 124 7.87 2.57 11.47
CA GLU A 124 8.36 2.63 12.84
C GLU A 124 9.58 1.72 12.98
N GLY A 125 10.72 2.26 13.40
CA GLY A 125 11.88 1.45 13.78
C GLY A 125 11.60 0.68 15.07
N ILE A 126 11.88 -0.63 15.09
CA ILE A 126 11.77 -1.47 16.29
C ILE A 126 13.16 -1.72 16.89
N GLU A 127 14.09 -2.15 16.06
CA GLU A 127 15.44 -2.58 16.49
C GLU A 127 16.43 -2.42 15.33
N GLY A 128 17.66 -2.02 15.63
CA GLY A 128 18.72 -1.87 14.63
C GLY A 128 18.43 -0.75 13.62
N ALA A 129 18.93 -0.92 12.40
CA ALA A 129 18.74 0.02 11.30
C ALA A 129 18.26 -0.74 10.06
N VAL A 130 17.20 -0.26 9.43
CA VAL A 130 16.61 -0.86 8.22
C VAL A 130 16.45 0.23 7.16
N ALA A 131 17.13 0.06 6.04
CA ALA A 131 16.97 0.95 4.89
C ALA A 131 15.73 0.55 4.08
N PHE A 132 14.88 1.53 3.74
CA PHE A 132 13.65 1.32 2.98
C PHE A 132 13.76 1.90 1.57
N ARG A 133 13.17 1.19 0.60
CA ARG A 133 12.82 1.74 -0.71
C ARG A 133 11.37 2.21 -0.66
N ILE A 134 11.15 3.42 -1.16
CA ILE A 134 9.82 3.99 -1.38
C ILE A 134 9.68 4.26 -2.87
N GLU A 135 8.72 3.61 -3.53
CA GLU A 135 8.49 3.73 -4.96
C GLU A 135 6.99 3.86 -5.22
N MET A 136 6.57 4.97 -5.84
CA MET A 136 5.21 5.11 -6.34
C MET A 136 5.24 5.14 -7.86
N ARG A 137 4.65 4.12 -8.49
CA ARG A 137 4.35 4.12 -9.91
C ARG A 137 2.86 4.41 -10.06
N ILE A 138 2.54 5.54 -10.65
CA ILE A 138 1.15 5.94 -10.86
C ILE A 138 0.55 5.10 -11.99
N GLY A 139 -0.61 4.49 -11.73
CA GLY A 139 -1.31 3.65 -12.71
C GLY A 139 -1.89 4.46 -13.88
N ARG A 140 -2.08 3.79 -15.00
CA ARG A 140 -2.62 4.37 -16.24
C ARG A 140 -4.12 4.12 -16.44
N ARG A 141 -4.80 3.57 -15.43
CA ARG A 141 -6.21 3.14 -15.49
C ARG A 141 -6.46 2.26 -16.71
N TRP A 142 -5.90 1.06 -16.72
CA TRP A 142 -6.02 0.16 -17.89
C TRP A 142 -5.41 0.72 -19.18
N ASP A 143 -4.32 1.48 -19.04
CA ASP A 143 -3.65 2.18 -20.16
C ASP A 143 -4.57 3.17 -20.93
N THR A 144 -5.66 3.63 -20.32
CA THR A 144 -6.58 4.61 -20.92
C THR A 144 -6.20 6.06 -20.62
N VAL A 145 -5.28 6.29 -19.68
CA VAL A 145 -4.89 7.61 -19.20
C VAL A 145 -3.37 7.72 -19.10
N THR A 146 -2.81 8.86 -19.48
CA THR A 146 -1.41 9.22 -19.21
C THR A 146 -1.33 10.10 -17.96
N PRO A 147 -0.74 9.61 -16.84
CA PRO A 147 -0.50 10.42 -15.66
C PRO A 147 0.47 11.56 -15.94
N TYR A 148 0.27 12.70 -15.28
CA TYR A 148 1.21 13.82 -15.34
C TYR A 148 1.33 14.52 -14.00
N LEU A 149 2.46 15.17 -13.79
CA LEU A 149 2.73 15.98 -12.61
C LEU A 149 2.41 17.45 -12.89
N THR A 150 1.91 18.14 -11.89
CA THR A 150 1.71 19.59 -11.90
C THR A 150 2.18 20.16 -10.57
N ARG A 151 2.81 21.34 -10.60
CA ARG A 151 3.19 22.05 -9.38
C ARG A 151 2.03 22.96 -8.96
N ILE A 152 1.55 22.83 -7.73
CA ILE A 152 0.57 23.75 -7.13
C ILE A 152 1.17 24.31 -5.84
N GLY A 153 1.56 25.59 -5.87
CA GLY A 153 2.36 26.19 -4.80
C GLY A 153 3.66 25.41 -4.60
N ASP A 154 3.91 24.96 -3.38
CA ASP A 154 5.10 24.18 -3.02
C ASP A 154 4.94 22.66 -3.15
N HIS A 155 3.83 22.19 -3.73
CA HIS A 155 3.51 20.77 -3.81
C HIS A 155 3.55 20.23 -5.24
N ASP A 156 4.13 19.05 -5.40
CA ASP A 156 3.96 18.23 -6.59
C ASP A 156 2.66 17.45 -6.48
N VAL A 157 1.76 17.67 -7.44
CA VAL A 157 0.45 17.05 -7.54
C VAL A 157 0.46 16.12 -8.74
N PHE A 158 0.18 14.84 -8.52
CA PHE A 158 -0.03 13.90 -9.61
C PHE A 158 -1.48 13.91 -10.06
N ASN A 159 -1.70 13.80 -11.36
CA ASN A 159 -3.02 13.78 -11.98
C ASN A 159 -3.20 12.50 -12.80
N VAL A 160 -4.31 11.81 -12.58
CA VAL A 160 -4.71 10.59 -13.28
C VAL A 160 -6.20 10.70 -13.63
N GLY A 161 -6.47 11.16 -14.84
CA GLY A 161 -7.83 11.40 -15.30
C GLY A 161 -8.48 12.48 -14.44
N ARG A 162 -9.52 12.11 -13.68
CA ARG A 162 -10.23 13.03 -12.77
C ARG A 162 -9.73 12.99 -11.33
N VAL A 163 -8.74 12.15 -11.02
CA VAL A 163 -8.13 12.06 -9.68
C VAL A 163 -6.86 12.89 -9.67
N SER A 164 -6.75 13.78 -8.71
CA SER A 164 -5.52 14.47 -8.37
C SER A 164 -5.13 14.11 -6.95
N GLY A 165 -3.85 13.93 -6.69
CA GLY A 165 -3.35 13.60 -5.36
C GLY A 165 -1.96 14.18 -5.12
N LEU A 166 -1.59 14.20 -3.85
CA LEU A 166 -0.29 14.66 -3.40
C LEU A 166 0.34 13.57 -2.53
N PHE A 167 1.66 13.53 -2.54
CA PHE A 167 2.45 12.74 -1.62
C PHE A 167 2.98 13.67 -0.51
N ARG A 168 2.85 13.26 0.76
CA ARG A 168 3.26 14.04 1.93
C ARG A 168 3.97 13.16 2.95
#